data_AF-A0A0F9QJV2-F1
#
_entry.id   AF-A0A0F9QJV2-F1
#
_cell.length_a   1.000
_cell.length_b   1.000
_cell.length_c   1.000
_cell.angle_alpha   90.00
_cell.angle_beta   90.00
_cell.angle_gamma   90.00
#
_symmetry.space_group_name_H-M   'P 1'
#
loop_
_entity.id
_entity.type
_entity.pdbx_description
1 polymer ?
#
loop_
_entity_poly.entity_id
_entity_poly.type
_entity_poly.pdbx_seq_one_letter_code
_entity_poly.pdbx_strand_id
1 'polypeptide(L)'
;MYDGWDLNEKLSLKAIRGQVVVNYDYSRMVPPPYDTKDGIATYLAGGLEGLKWLIKDRSRAGYVNGERMEEWIILGRWRADACGNFDKILKTNYKCKQAPKDLHEDIPDVVTMDELWKLLGDKPLISSGGGSGVPPIHIVCPECERGWTIDNCHDTIVKSEWINLPLAEFIGSRLDDVQIAFNPKTDGEYLFDCESPIRNDKWVDLTPDPGYKTFKINENGSIRNSSEVRSFKDKVKGQHLYADYIIKEDDTGCFNLWKFYHKNCYERLRHKQAEEHFCEIVEQSGWISPVWMVDNEYCSDSYCCWPWAKFKTEHGMIKIGWRKRVINIDWSNTGKDYEHLFKDEGVTLDDKCVHAWSKDKAIEYLTKIREYES
;
A
#
# COMPACT_ATOMS: atom_id res chain seq x y z
N MET A 1 -1.35 26.69 -20.79
CA MET A 1 -2.56 27.49 -21.04
C MET A 1 -3.57 26.59 -21.74
N TYR A 2 -4.38 25.88 -20.96
CA TYR A 2 -5.61 25.23 -21.40
C TYR A 2 -6.67 25.71 -20.41
N ASP A 3 -7.46 26.69 -20.83
CA ASP A 3 -8.56 27.24 -20.04
C ASP A 3 -9.79 26.32 -20.10
N GLY A 4 -10.41 26.14 -18.94
CA GLY A 4 -11.86 26.00 -18.78
C GLY A 4 -12.52 24.75 -19.34
N TRP A 5 -12.61 23.69 -18.52
CA TRP A 5 -13.72 22.72 -18.64
C TRP A 5 -14.56 22.79 -17.37
N ASP A 6 -15.71 23.44 -17.51
CA ASP A 6 -16.78 23.56 -16.50
C ASP A 6 -17.35 22.17 -16.20
N LEU A 7 -17.39 21.81 -14.91
CA LEU A 7 -17.66 20.45 -14.41
C LEU A 7 -19.15 20.25 -14.07
N ASN A 8 -20.06 21.00 -14.69
CA ASN A 8 -21.48 21.04 -14.34
C ASN A 8 -22.45 20.58 -15.44
N GLU A 9 -22.07 19.64 -16.30
CA GLU A 9 -23.05 19.00 -17.19
C GLU A 9 -23.69 17.78 -16.51
N LYS A 10 -24.81 18.03 -15.82
CA LYS A 10 -25.73 17.00 -15.32
C LYS A 10 -26.30 16.19 -16.49
N LEU A 11 -25.66 15.08 -16.83
CA LEU A 11 -26.25 14.06 -17.69
C LEU A 11 -27.43 13.41 -16.96
N SER A 12 -28.64 13.81 -17.31
CA SER A 12 -29.86 13.12 -16.89
C SER A 12 -29.94 11.76 -17.59
N LEU A 13 -29.48 10.70 -16.91
CA LEU A 13 -29.67 9.31 -17.32
C LEU A 13 -31.15 8.92 -17.10
N LYS A 14 -32.01 9.22 -18.06
CA LYS A 14 -33.30 8.52 -18.18
C LYS A 14 -33.02 7.12 -18.70
N ALA A 15 -33.10 6.14 -17.81
CA ALA A 15 -33.05 4.72 -18.12
C ALA A 15 -34.20 4.34 -19.07
N ILE A 16 -33.91 4.28 -20.38
CA ILE A 16 -34.75 3.61 -21.36
C ILE A 16 -34.23 2.18 -21.47
N ARG A 17 -35.00 1.23 -20.93
CA ARG A 17 -34.80 -0.22 -21.09
C ARG A 17 -35.15 -0.67 -22.51
N GLY A 18 -34.30 -0.28 -23.46
CA GLY A 18 -34.23 -0.86 -24.79
C GLY A 18 -32.78 -0.79 -25.23
N GLN A 19 -32.12 -1.94 -25.33
CA GLN A 19 -30.74 -2.00 -25.85
C GLN A 19 -30.77 -1.57 -27.32
N VAL A 20 -30.53 -0.28 -27.55
CA VAL A 20 -30.04 0.21 -28.83
C VAL A 20 -28.57 -0.16 -28.85
N VAL A 21 -28.22 -1.24 -29.56
CA VAL A 21 -26.83 -1.52 -29.91
C VAL A 21 -26.47 -0.50 -30.98
N VAL A 22 -25.93 0.65 -30.55
CA VAL A 22 -25.35 1.62 -31.47
C VAL A 22 -24.05 1.00 -31.98
N ASN A 23 -24.09 0.41 -33.17
CA ASN A 23 -22.88 0.01 -33.88
C ASN A 23 -22.16 1.29 -34.33
N TYR A 24 -21.29 1.82 -33.48
CA TYR A 24 -20.36 2.87 -33.90
C TYR A 24 -19.38 2.27 -34.91
N ASP A 25 -19.24 2.91 -36.06
CA ASP A 25 -18.18 2.60 -37.02
C ASP A 25 -16.85 3.09 -36.44
N TYR A 26 -16.22 2.23 -35.63
CA TYR A 26 -14.94 2.49 -34.97
C TYR A 26 -13.77 2.62 -35.97
N SER A 27 -13.96 2.35 -37.26
CA SER A 27 -12.88 2.37 -38.26
C SER A 27 -12.37 3.78 -38.63
N ARG A 28 -12.97 4.85 -38.08
CA ARG A 28 -12.66 6.24 -38.45
C ARG A 28 -12.35 7.20 -37.30
N MET A 29 -12.37 6.75 -36.05
CA MET A 29 -12.03 7.63 -34.93
C MET A 29 -10.52 7.61 -34.73
N VAL A 30 -9.89 8.78 -34.83
CA VAL A 30 -8.49 8.97 -34.42
C VAL A 30 -8.41 8.57 -32.94
N PRO A 31 -7.54 7.61 -32.56
CA PRO A 31 -7.46 7.18 -31.18
C PRO A 31 -7.11 8.37 -30.27
N PRO A 32 -7.66 8.41 -29.05
CA PRO A 32 -7.43 9.52 -28.13
C PRO A 32 -5.94 9.61 -27.73
N PRO A 33 -5.43 10.80 -27.37
CA PRO A 33 -4.00 10.97 -27.03
C PRO A 33 -3.50 10.02 -25.93
N TYR A 34 -4.34 9.71 -24.94
CA TYR A 34 -3.98 8.80 -23.85
C TYR A 34 -3.85 7.32 -24.27
N ASP A 35 -4.18 6.99 -25.52
CA ASP A 35 -4.12 5.63 -26.07
C ASP A 35 -3.31 5.53 -27.38
N THR A 36 -2.37 6.45 -27.58
CA THR A 36 -1.39 6.40 -28.67
C THR A 36 0.01 6.60 -28.13
N LYS A 37 1.02 6.05 -28.81
CA LYS A 37 2.43 6.19 -28.42
C LYS A 37 2.86 7.66 -28.31
N ASP A 38 2.56 8.46 -29.34
CA ASP A 38 2.92 9.88 -29.40
C ASP A 38 2.13 10.75 -28.42
N GLY A 39 0.84 10.45 -28.24
CA GLY A 39 0.01 11.16 -27.27
C GLY A 39 0.46 10.89 -25.83
N ILE A 40 0.77 9.63 -25.50
CA ILE A 40 1.36 9.26 -24.20
C ILE A 40 2.71 9.96 -24.00
N ALA A 41 3.59 9.97 -25.01
CA ALA A 41 4.86 10.69 -24.93
C ALA A 41 4.66 12.20 -24.67
N THR A 42 3.59 12.79 -25.23
CA THR A 42 3.21 14.19 -24.97
C THR A 42 2.81 14.41 -23.50
N TYR A 43 2.05 13.47 -22.89
CA TYR A 43 1.80 13.52 -21.45
C TYR A 43 3.12 13.46 -20.65
N LEU A 44 4.02 12.54 -20.99
CA LEU A 44 5.30 12.39 -20.26
C LEU A 44 6.20 13.64 -20.38
N ALA A 45 6.14 14.37 -21.48
CA ALA A 45 6.84 15.65 -21.64
C ALA A 45 6.35 16.72 -20.64
N GLY A 46 5.13 16.59 -20.09
CA GLY A 46 4.61 17.39 -18.98
C GLY A 46 5.14 16.98 -17.60
N GLY A 47 6.11 16.06 -17.52
CA GLY A 47 6.69 15.58 -16.28
C GLY A 47 5.73 14.74 -15.43
N LEU A 48 5.90 14.78 -14.10
CA LEU A 48 5.07 13.98 -13.19
C LEU A 48 3.59 14.37 -13.25
N GLU A 49 3.31 15.65 -13.50
CA GLU A 49 1.94 16.13 -13.67
C GLU A 49 1.28 15.51 -14.89
N GLY A 50 1.95 15.52 -16.04
CA GLY A 50 1.45 14.88 -17.24
C GLY A 50 1.25 13.37 -17.07
N LEU A 51 2.14 12.66 -16.35
CA LEU A 51 1.93 11.26 -16.00
C LEU A 51 0.66 11.05 -15.14
N LYS A 52 0.39 11.92 -14.16
CA LYS A 52 -0.83 11.84 -13.34
C LYS A 52 -2.09 12.10 -14.17
N TRP A 53 -2.04 13.04 -15.12
CA TRP A 53 -3.13 13.27 -16.06
C TRP A 53 -3.40 12.06 -16.96
N LEU A 54 -2.34 11.43 -17.48
CA LEU A 54 -2.47 10.20 -18.25
C LEU A 54 -3.18 9.09 -17.45
N ILE A 55 -2.77 8.86 -16.20
CA ILE A 55 -3.41 7.87 -15.31
C ILE A 55 -4.89 8.19 -15.13
N LYS A 56 -5.23 9.46 -14.87
CA LYS A 56 -6.61 9.91 -14.65
C LYS A 56 -7.47 9.74 -15.91
N ASP A 57 -6.97 10.16 -17.07
CA ASP A 57 -7.72 10.12 -18.32
C ASP A 57 -7.96 8.67 -18.77
N ARG A 58 -6.96 7.79 -18.66
CA ARG A 58 -7.13 6.36 -18.94
C ARG A 58 -8.10 5.70 -17.95
N SER A 59 -7.98 6.00 -16.66
CA SER A 59 -8.90 5.47 -15.64
C SER A 59 -10.34 5.89 -15.95
N ARG A 60 -10.57 7.16 -16.31
CA ARG A 60 -11.89 7.66 -16.72
C ARG A 60 -12.39 6.95 -17.97
N ALA A 61 -11.56 6.81 -19.01
CA ALA A 61 -11.94 6.14 -20.25
C ALA A 61 -12.39 4.69 -19.99
N GLY A 62 -11.62 3.93 -19.21
CA GLY A 62 -11.97 2.55 -18.87
C GLY A 62 -13.18 2.42 -17.96
N TYR A 63 -13.17 3.08 -16.80
CA TYR A 63 -14.18 2.88 -15.75
C TYR A 63 -15.47 3.67 -15.94
N VAL A 64 -15.38 4.88 -16.49
CA VAL A 64 -16.55 5.77 -16.67
C VAL A 64 -17.15 5.60 -18.06
N ASN A 65 -16.30 5.55 -19.08
CA ASN A 65 -16.78 5.49 -20.47
C ASN A 65 -16.91 4.05 -21.00
N GLY A 66 -16.34 3.05 -20.31
CA GLY A 66 -16.35 1.66 -20.75
C GLY A 66 -15.50 1.41 -21.99
N GLU A 67 -14.52 2.28 -22.25
CA GLU A 67 -13.64 2.20 -23.41
C GLU A 67 -12.59 1.09 -23.22
N ARG A 68 -12.35 0.32 -24.28
CA ARG A 68 -11.24 -0.63 -24.33
C ARG A 68 -10.07 -0.01 -25.06
N MET A 69 -8.94 0.09 -24.36
CA MET A 69 -7.73 0.74 -24.82
C MET A 69 -6.65 -0.27 -25.22
N GLU A 70 -5.62 0.22 -25.93
CA GLU A 70 -4.38 -0.53 -26.16
C GLU A 70 -3.57 -0.65 -24.87
N GLU A 71 -2.78 -1.72 -24.73
CA GLU A 71 -1.90 -1.91 -23.58
C GLU A 71 -0.53 -1.28 -23.79
N TRP A 72 -0.12 -0.46 -22.81
CA TRP A 72 1.13 0.27 -22.88
C TRP A 72 2.03 -0.02 -21.69
N ILE A 73 3.33 -0.11 -21.95
CA ILE A 73 4.38 -0.05 -20.95
C ILE A 73 4.95 1.35 -20.95
N ILE A 74 4.88 1.99 -19.79
CA ILE A 74 5.25 3.38 -19.60
C ILE A 74 6.48 3.44 -18.71
N LEU A 75 7.50 4.17 -19.19
CA LEU A 75 8.81 4.35 -18.58
C LEU A 75 9.51 3.01 -18.25
N GLY A 76 9.12 1.92 -18.92
CA GLY A 76 9.55 0.55 -18.62
C GLY A 76 9.25 0.10 -17.18
N ARG A 77 8.26 0.73 -16.51
CA ARG A 77 8.02 0.64 -15.06
C ARG A 77 6.56 0.47 -14.68
N TRP A 78 5.64 0.90 -15.54
CA TRP A 78 4.20 0.73 -15.35
C TRP A 78 3.54 0.09 -16.55
N ARG A 79 2.48 -0.67 -16.32
CA ARG A 79 1.57 -1.18 -17.34
C ARG A 79 0.26 -0.40 -17.23
N ALA A 80 -0.10 0.28 -18.30
CA ALA A 80 -1.45 0.77 -18.50
C ALA A 80 -2.23 -0.28 -19.28
N ASP A 81 -3.20 -0.93 -18.64
CA ASP A 81 -3.95 -2.02 -19.25
C ASP A 81 -5.10 -1.51 -20.15
N ALA A 82 -5.80 -2.46 -20.78
CA ALA A 82 -6.90 -2.17 -21.69
C ALA A 82 -8.17 -1.63 -21.01
N CYS A 83 -8.24 -1.66 -19.68
CA CYS A 83 -9.39 -1.28 -18.87
C CYS A 83 -9.15 0.02 -18.07
N GLY A 84 -8.02 0.70 -18.30
CA GLY A 84 -7.68 1.95 -17.61
C GLY A 84 -6.99 1.76 -16.27
N ASN A 85 -6.57 0.54 -15.92
CA ASN A 85 -5.68 0.32 -14.79
C ASN A 85 -4.27 0.79 -15.11
N PHE A 86 -3.55 1.16 -14.04
CA PHE A 86 -2.18 1.62 -14.13
C PHE A 86 -1.37 0.99 -13.00
N ASP A 87 -0.68 -0.10 -13.32
CA ASP A 87 -0.04 -0.96 -12.34
C ASP A 87 1.47 -0.89 -12.45
N LYS A 88 2.17 -0.94 -11.32
CA LYS A 88 3.63 -1.09 -11.32
C LYS A 88 4.00 -2.48 -11.82
N ILE A 89 4.89 -2.55 -12.81
CA ILE A 89 5.42 -3.83 -13.31
C ILE A 89 6.74 -4.18 -12.64
N LEU A 90 6.85 -5.44 -12.24
CA LEU A 90 8.04 -5.99 -11.62
C LEU A 90 8.34 -7.33 -12.29
N LYS A 91 9.61 -7.54 -12.63
CA LYS A 91 10.10 -8.86 -12.98
C LYS A 91 10.01 -9.74 -11.74
N THR A 92 9.38 -10.89 -11.88
CA THR A 92 9.31 -11.90 -10.83
C THR A 92 10.35 -12.97 -11.12
N ASN A 93 11.55 -12.77 -10.58
CA ASN A 93 12.24 -13.91 -10.00
C ASN A 93 12.02 -13.83 -8.49
N TYR A 94 11.90 -14.96 -7.79
CA TYR A 94 11.63 -14.98 -6.34
C TYR A 94 12.65 -14.19 -5.50
N LYS A 95 13.75 -13.73 -6.11
CA LYS A 95 14.88 -13.13 -5.43
C LYS A 95 14.96 -11.60 -5.51
N CYS A 96 14.42 -10.96 -6.54
CA CYS A 96 14.51 -9.51 -6.70
C CYS A 96 13.35 -8.95 -7.52
N LYS A 97 12.73 -7.88 -7.02
CA LYS A 97 11.68 -7.11 -7.70
C LYS A 97 12.32 -5.93 -8.41
N GLN A 98 12.66 -6.10 -9.68
CA GLN A 98 13.22 -5.05 -10.54
C GLN A 98 12.25 -4.71 -11.67
N ALA A 99 12.12 -3.43 -12.01
CA ALA A 99 11.38 -3.04 -13.21
C ALA A 99 12.20 -3.41 -14.47
N PRO A 100 11.57 -3.67 -15.61
CA PRO A 100 12.28 -3.90 -16.87
C PRO A 100 13.33 -2.83 -17.18
N LYS A 101 13.01 -1.54 -16.96
CA LYS A 101 13.92 -0.41 -17.18
C LYS A 101 15.16 -0.44 -16.28
N ASP A 102 15.10 -1.08 -15.11
CA ASP A 102 16.25 -1.25 -14.21
C ASP A 102 17.25 -2.31 -14.73
N LEU A 103 16.79 -3.18 -15.64
CA LEU A 103 17.59 -4.25 -16.25
C LEU A 103 18.06 -3.91 -17.66
N HIS A 104 17.28 -3.08 -18.36
CA HIS A 104 17.49 -2.69 -19.74
C HIS A 104 17.19 -1.19 -19.87
N GLU A 105 18.21 -0.37 -19.66
CA GLU A 105 18.09 1.10 -19.65
C GLU A 105 17.64 1.66 -21.02
N ASP A 106 17.84 0.90 -22.09
CA ASP A 106 17.52 1.23 -23.49
C ASP A 106 16.05 1.05 -23.86
N ILE A 107 15.21 0.46 -22.98
CA ILE A 107 13.76 0.35 -23.21
C ILE A 107 13.16 1.75 -23.43
N PRO A 108 12.49 2.05 -24.56
CA PRO A 108 11.86 3.35 -24.77
C PRO A 108 10.78 3.66 -23.71
N ASP A 109 10.53 4.94 -23.49
CA ASP A 109 9.60 5.40 -22.45
C ASP A 109 8.14 5.01 -22.70
N VAL A 110 7.78 4.71 -23.95
CA VAL A 110 6.46 4.22 -24.32
C VAL A 110 6.63 3.08 -25.32
N VAL A 111 6.25 1.87 -24.91
CA VAL A 111 6.25 0.70 -25.79
C VAL A 111 4.99 -0.12 -25.58
N THR A 112 4.58 -0.88 -26.58
CA THR A 112 3.55 -1.92 -26.36
C THR A 112 4.14 -3.09 -25.59
N MET A 113 3.28 -3.97 -25.08
CA MET A 113 3.72 -5.21 -24.45
C MET A 113 4.55 -6.09 -25.41
N ASP A 114 4.15 -6.17 -26.69
CA ASP A 114 4.88 -6.94 -27.71
C ASP A 114 6.24 -6.34 -28.04
N GLU A 115 6.35 -5.01 -28.11
CA GLU A 115 7.63 -4.32 -28.25
C GLU A 115 8.54 -4.60 -27.05
N LEU A 116 8.01 -4.54 -25.82
CA LEU A 116 8.77 -4.89 -24.62
C LEU A 116 9.30 -6.33 -24.68
N TRP A 117 8.46 -7.31 -25.06
CA TRP A 117 8.92 -8.70 -25.16
C TRP A 117 10.03 -8.90 -26.19
N LYS A 118 9.98 -8.19 -27.32
CA LYS A 118 11.05 -8.24 -28.32
C LYS A 118 12.36 -7.68 -27.77
N LEU A 119 12.31 -6.64 -26.94
CA LEU A 119 13.48 -6.04 -26.29
C LEU A 119 14.08 -6.96 -25.21
N LEU A 120 13.22 -7.63 -24.43
CA LEU A 120 13.65 -8.50 -23.33
C LEU A 120 14.14 -9.89 -23.80
N GLY A 121 13.85 -10.28 -25.03
CA GLY A 121 14.21 -11.61 -25.57
C GLY A 121 13.40 -12.72 -24.93
N ASP A 122 14.05 -13.64 -24.20
CA ASP A 122 13.39 -14.72 -23.48
C ASP A 122 12.41 -14.16 -22.45
N LYS A 123 11.11 -14.26 -22.74
CA LYS A 123 10.00 -13.62 -21.98
C LYS A 123 10.13 -13.83 -20.47
N PRO A 124 10.69 -12.87 -19.70
CA PRO A 124 10.73 -13.03 -18.26
C PRO A 124 9.31 -13.03 -17.68
N LEU A 125 9.12 -13.69 -16.54
CA LEU A 125 7.86 -13.56 -15.82
C LEU A 125 7.72 -12.12 -15.32
N ILE A 126 6.77 -11.38 -15.87
CA ILE A 126 6.41 -10.03 -15.42
C ILE A 126 5.11 -10.14 -14.64
N SER A 127 5.12 -9.62 -13.41
CA SER A 127 3.89 -9.43 -12.63
C SER A 127 3.56 -7.94 -12.58
N SER A 128 2.27 -7.61 -12.68
CA SER A 128 1.75 -6.31 -12.30
C SER A 128 1.21 -6.39 -10.86
N GLY A 129 1.63 -5.46 -10.01
CA GLY A 129 1.06 -5.28 -8.67
C GLY A 129 -0.05 -4.23 -8.72
N GLY A 130 -1.13 -4.43 -7.96
CA GLY A 130 -2.24 -3.48 -7.93
C GLY A 130 -1.80 -2.10 -7.45
N GLY A 131 -2.18 -1.07 -8.21
CA GLY A 131 -1.91 0.33 -7.89
C GLY A 131 -0.62 0.85 -8.53
N SER A 132 -0.64 2.12 -8.94
CA SER A 132 0.48 2.73 -9.66
C SER A 132 1.69 2.97 -8.76
N GLY A 133 1.45 3.24 -7.46
CA GLY A 133 2.47 3.73 -6.53
C GLY A 133 3.07 5.09 -6.94
N VAL A 134 2.45 5.80 -7.90
CA VAL A 134 2.92 7.10 -8.37
C VAL A 134 2.48 8.17 -7.37
N PRO A 135 3.42 8.86 -6.69
CA PRO A 135 3.10 9.82 -5.66
C PRO A 135 2.38 11.06 -6.25
N PRO A 136 1.44 11.66 -5.50
CA PRO A 136 0.97 13.01 -5.77
C PRO A 136 2.11 14.04 -5.81
N ILE A 137 2.00 15.04 -6.70
CA ILE A 137 3.07 16.01 -6.99
C ILE A 137 3.45 16.85 -5.77
N HIS A 138 2.48 17.18 -4.93
CA HIS A 138 2.67 18.04 -3.75
C HIS A 138 3.19 17.27 -2.53
N ILE A 139 3.21 15.93 -2.57
CA ILE A 139 3.68 15.13 -1.44
C ILE A 139 5.20 15.09 -1.44
N VAL A 140 5.77 15.15 -0.23
CA VAL A 140 7.21 15.02 0.01
C VAL A 140 7.51 13.75 0.78
N CYS A 141 8.71 13.23 0.60
CA CYS A 141 9.17 12.07 1.38
C CYS A 141 9.37 12.46 2.86
N PRO A 142 8.73 11.79 3.84
CA PRO A 142 8.84 12.16 5.24
C PRO A 142 10.26 12.14 5.83
N GLU A 143 11.17 11.37 5.23
CA GLU A 143 12.55 11.21 5.72
C GLU A 143 13.52 12.26 5.19
N CYS A 144 13.30 12.76 3.96
CA CYS A 144 14.25 13.69 3.33
C CYS A 144 13.60 14.99 2.86
N GLU A 145 12.29 15.14 3.05
CA GLU A 145 11.48 16.32 2.72
C GLU A 145 11.54 16.76 1.24
N ARG A 146 12.04 15.87 0.36
CA ARG A 146 12.09 16.12 -1.09
C ARG A 146 10.82 15.56 -1.75
N GLY A 147 10.29 16.33 -2.69
CA GLY A 147 9.19 15.91 -3.55
C GLY A 147 9.63 14.96 -4.67
N TRP A 148 8.72 14.75 -5.61
CA TRP A 148 8.86 13.79 -6.69
C TRP A 148 8.88 14.46 -8.07
N THR A 149 9.64 13.87 -8.99
CA THR A 149 9.72 14.22 -10.40
C THR A 149 9.42 12.98 -11.24
N ILE A 150 9.25 13.13 -12.55
CA ILE A 150 9.08 11.98 -13.44
C ILE A 150 10.27 11.02 -13.36
N ASP A 151 11.48 11.56 -13.15
CA ASP A 151 12.73 10.79 -13.09
C ASP A 151 12.89 9.98 -11.81
N ASN A 152 12.15 10.28 -10.73
CA ASN A 152 12.29 9.57 -9.45
C ASN A 152 10.98 8.99 -8.90
N CYS A 153 9.82 9.28 -9.49
CA CYS A 153 8.50 8.80 -9.03
C CYS A 153 8.32 7.27 -9.08
N HIS A 154 9.29 6.55 -9.64
CA HIS A 154 9.34 5.10 -9.63
C HIS A 154 10.06 4.52 -8.40
N ASP A 155 10.89 5.34 -7.74
CA ASP A 155 11.64 5.02 -6.52
C ASP A 155 10.75 5.02 -5.26
N THR A 156 9.44 5.01 -5.47
CA THR A 156 8.46 5.17 -4.41
C THR A 156 8.15 3.86 -3.70
N ILE A 157 8.20 3.91 -2.37
CA ILE A 157 7.65 2.94 -1.44
C ILE A 157 6.44 3.58 -0.77
N VAL A 158 5.27 2.96 -0.94
CA VAL A 158 4.03 3.41 -0.30
C VAL A 158 3.84 2.66 1.01
N LYS A 159 3.51 3.38 2.08
CA LYS A 159 3.08 2.83 3.36
C LYS A 159 1.76 3.42 3.76
N SER A 160 0.85 2.55 4.14
CA SER A 160 -0.51 2.90 4.50
C SER A 160 -0.74 2.58 5.97
N GLU A 161 -1.32 3.49 6.72
CA GLU A 161 -1.75 3.26 8.10
C GLU A 161 -3.16 3.80 8.32
N TRP A 162 -3.94 3.07 9.12
CA TRP A 162 -5.27 3.51 9.53
C TRP A 162 -5.14 4.48 10.70
N ILE A 163 -5.64 5.69 10.52
CA ILE A 163 -5.66 6.73 11.54
C ILE A 163 -7.07 7.25 11.73
N ASN A 164 -7.35 7.68 12.96
CA ASN A 164 -8.60 8.28 13.35
C ASN A 164 -8.32 9.73 13.72
N LEU A 165 -8.93 10.67 13.00
CA LEU A 165 -8.74 12.10 13.22
C LEU A 165 -10.05 12.76 13.65
N PRO A 166 -10.06 13.56 14.72
CA PRO A 166 -11.25 14.30 15.11
C PRO A 166 -11.63 15.30 14.01
N LEU A 167 -12.92 15.41 13.71
CA LEU A 167 -13.44 16.32 12.68
C LEU A 167 -14.12 17.57 13.28
N ALA A 168 -13.77 17.92 14.52
CA ALA A 168 -14.39 19.03 15.24
C ALA A 168 -14.27 20.38 14.50
N GLU A 169 -13.17 20.61 13.77
CA GLU A 169 -12.98 21.83 12.96
C GLU A 169 -13.86 21.88 11.71
N PHE A 170 -14.47 20.76 11.31
CA PHE A 170 -15.28 20.62 10.11
C PHE A 170 -16.78 20.52 10.42
N ILE A 171 -17.23 20.69 11.67
CA ILE A 171 -18.66 20.61 12.03
C ILE A 171 -19.50 21.52 11.12
N GLY A 172 -20.54 20.94 10.51
CA GLY A 172 -21.41 21.62 9.55
C GLY A 172 -20.92 21.62 8.10
N SER A 173 -19.67 21.23 7.84
CA SER A 173 -19.12 21.03 6.48
C SER A 173 -19.55 19.70 5.91
N ARG A 174 -19.51 19.57 4.59
CA ARG A 174 -19.70 18.27 3.92
C ARG A 174 -18.43 17.44 4.00
N LEU A 175 -18.57 16.12 3.95
CA LEU A 175 -17.44 15.19 3.99
C LEU A 175 -16.49 15.35 2.79
N ASP A 176 -16.99 15.73 1.61
CA ASP A 176 -16.16 16.04 0.45
C ASP A 176 -15.34 17.33 0.64
N ASP A 177 -15.89 18.35 1.30
CA ASP A 177 -15.15 19.55 1.71
C ASP A 177 -14.00 19.18 2.66
N VAL A 178 -14.22 18.23 3.57
CA VAL A 178 -13.15 17.70 4.44
C VAL A 178 -12.06 17.05 3.58
N GLN A 179 -12.42 16.15 2.66
CA GLN A 179 -11.42 15.53 1.77
C GLN A 179 -10.62 16.57 0.99
N ILE A 180 -11.29 17.61 0.46
CA ILE A 180 -10.65 18.73 -0.24
C ILE A 180 -9.67 19.48 0.69
N ALA A 181 -10.01 19.68 1.96
CA ALA A 181 -9.15 20.36 2.93
C ALA A 181 -7.89 19.55 3.28
N PHE A 182 -7.92 18.22 3.18
CA PHE A 182 -6.75 17.36 3.39
C PHE A 182 -5.85 17.22 2.15
N ASN A 183 -6.38 17.43 0.94
CA ASN A 183 -5.63 17.27 -0.31
C ASN A 183 -4.34 18.13 -0.43
N PRO A 184 -4.21 19.33 0.18
CA PRO A 184 -2.97 20.09 0.12
C PRO A 184 -1.87 19.59 1.07
N LYS A 185 -2.15 18.63 1.96
CA LYS A 185 -1.16 18.12 2.92
C LYS A 185 -0.02 17.42 2.18
N THR A 186 1.20 17.69 2.61
CA THR A 186 2.41 17.24 1.92
C THR A 186 3.02 15.98 2.53
N ASP A 187 2.57 15.57 3.72
CA ASP A 187 3.11 14.43 4.48
C ASP A 187 2.48 13.08 4.11
N GLY A 188 1.39 13.08 3.36
CA GLY A 188 0.74 11.88 2.86
C GLY A 188 -0.60 12.17 2.18
N GLU A 189 -1.15 11.13 1.55
CA GLU A 189 -2.48 11.16 0.95
C GLU A 189 -3.47 10.59 1.97
N TYR A 190 -4.44 11.40 2.38
CA TYR A 190 -5.46 11.03 3.36
C TYR A 190 -6.68 10.54 2.61
N LEU A 191 -6.87 9.23 2.57
CA LEU A 191 -8.02 8.61 1.90
C LEU A 191 -9.01 8.16 2.96
N PHE A 192 -10.26 8.60 2.91
CA PHE A 192 -11.28 8.03 3.79
C PHE A 192 -11.41 6.52 3.58
N ASP A 193 -11.72 5.80 4.66
CA ASP A 193 -12.09 4.38 4.58
C ASP A 193 -13.32 4.21 3.70
N CYS A 194 -13.21 3.43 2.63
CA CYS A 194 -14.33 3.20 1.72
C CYS A 194 -15.52 2.51 2.42
N GLU A 195 -15.26 1.74 3.48
CA GLU A 195 -16.30 1.02 4.23
C GLU A 195 -16.88 1.85 5.37
N SER A 196 -16.03 2.49 6.19
CA SER A 196 -16.42 3.18 7.42
C SER A 196 -15.76 4.56 7.56
N PRO A 197 -16.06 5.55 6.70
CA PRO A 197 -15.36 6.83 6.67
C PRO A 197 -15.50 7.67 7.95
N ILE A 198 -16.59 7.46 8.71
CA ILE A 198 -16.91 8.22 9.92
C ILE A 198 -17.19 7.27 11.07
N ARG A 199 -16.68 7.62 12.25
CA ARG A 199 -16.99 7.01 13.54
C ARG A 199 -17.59 8.07 14.47
N ASN A 200 -18.67 7.71 15.18
CA ASN A 200 -19.21 8.53 16.27
C ASN A 200 -19.86 7.64 17.34
N ASP A 201 -19.55 7.90 18.60
CA ASP A 201 -19.98 7.08 19.74
C ASP A 201 -21.51 7.04 19.91
N LYS A 202 -22.24 8.07 19.46
CA LYS A 202 -23.72 8.08 19.51
C LYS A 202 -24.36 6.98 18.65
N TRP A 203 -23.61 6.41 17.71
CA TRP A 203 -24.05 5.33 16.84
C TRP A 203 -23.62 3.94 17.33
N VAL A 204 -22.94 3.85 18.47
CA VAL A 204 -22.55 2.57 19.04
C VAL A 204 -23.81 1.79 19.45
N ASP A 205 -23.98 0.60 18.86
CA ASP A 205 -25.06 -0.32 19.17
C ASP A 205 -24.48 -1.68 19.56
N LEU A 206 -24.52 -1.97 20.87
CA LEU A 206 -24.02 -3.22 21.46
C LEU A 206 -25.09 -4.33 21.54
N THR A 207 -26.25 -4.12 20.93
CA THR A 207 -27.27 -5.15 20.78
C THR A 207 -26.68 -6.31 19.96
N PRO A 208 -26.84 -7.58 20.39
CA PRO A 208 -26.42 -8.71 19.58
C PRO A 208 -27.10 -8.73 18.22
N ASP A 209 -26.34 -9.03 17.16
CA ASP A 209 -26.88 -9.16 15.81
C ASP A 209 -27.87 -10.35 15.76
N PRO A 210 -29.10 -10.16 15.22
CA PRO A 210 -30.10 -11.23 15.15
C PRO A 210 -29.66 -12.47 14.35
N GLY A 211 -28.78 -12.30 13.36
CA GLY A 211 -28.20 -13.36 12.56
C GLY A 211 -26.98 -14.01 13.20
N TYR A 212 -26.27 -13.27 14.06
CA TYR A 212 -25.03 -13.74 14.69
C TYR A 212 -24.90 -13.25 16.13
N LYS A 213 -25.36 -14.07 17.09
CA LYS A 213 -25.40 -13.71 18.52
C LYS A 213 -24.06 -13.28 19.14
N THR A 214 -22.93 -13.66 18.54
CA THR A 214 -21.58 -13.26 18.99
C THR A 214 -21.17 -11.87 18.50
N PHE A 215 -21.80 -11.36 17.44
CA PHE A 215 -21.51 -10.04 16.89
C PHE A 215 -22.49 -8.99 17.44
N LYS A 216 -22.04 -7.75 17.47
CA LYS A 216 -22.86 -6.58 17.83
C LYS A 216 -23.26 -5.84 16.55
N ILE A 217 -24.42 -5.17 16.58
CA ILE A 217 -24.95 -4.44 15.42
C ILE A 217 -23.99 -3.34 14.95
N ASN A 218 -23.43 -2.55 15.87
CA ASN A 218 -22.45 -1.50 15.55
C ASN A 218 -21.54 -1.17 16.73
N GLU A 219 -20.71 -2.13 17.17
CA GLU A 219 -19.82 -1.91 18.32
C GLU A 219 -18.81 -0.77 18.13
N ASN A 220 -18.45 -0.46 16.88
CA ASN A 220 -17.44 0.54 16.58
C ASN A 220 -18.01 1.96 16.40
N GLY A 221 -19.34 2.12 16.36
CA GLY A 221 -19.98 3.42 16.09
C GLY A 221 -19.73 3.94 14.67
N SER A 222 -19.41 3.03 13.73
CA SER A 222 -19.06 3.38 12.36
C SER A 222 -20.31 3.68 11.52
N ILE A 223 -20.24 4.75 10.73
CA ILE A 223 -21.23 5.07 9.70
C ILE A 223 -20.75 4.44 8.40
N ARG A 224 -21.38 3.33 7.99
CA ARG A 224 -20.94 2.58 6.81
C ARG A 224 -21.50 3.11 5.50
N ASN A 225 -20.70 3.05 4.45
CA ASN A 225 -21.12 3.38 3.08
C ASN A 225 -22.00 2.24 2.54
N SER A 226 -23.31 2.37 2.62
CA SER A 226 -24.22 1.28 2.24
C SER A 226 -24.60 1.32 0.76
N SER A 227 -23.81 0.68 -0.09
CA SER A 227 -24.38 0.10 -1.32
C SER A 227 -25.04 -1.27 -1.04
N GLU A 228 -24.71 -1.93 0.08
CA GLU A 228 -25.18 -3.29 0.43
C GLU A 228 -25.60 -3.48 1.91
N VAL A 229 -26.34 -2.56 2.53
CA VAL A 229 -27.11 -2.95 3.74
C VAL A 229 -28.25 -3.87 3.28
N ARG A 230 -27.99 -5.18 3.25
CA ARG A 230 -28.96 -6.21 2.85
C ARG A 230 -30.11 -6.40 3.85
N SER A 231 -30.04 -5.84 5.05
CA SER A 231 -31.15 -5.92 6.00
C SER A 231 -31.05 -4.90 7.13
N PHE A 232 -31.64 -3.72 6.96
CA PHE A 232 -32.33 -3.01 8.04
C PHE A 232 -33.55 -2.34 7.41
N LYS A 233 -34.71 -2.49 8.05
CA LYS A 233 -36.05 -2.36 7.45
C LYS A 233 -36.41 -0.98 6.88
N ASP A 234 -35.55 0.02 6.98
CA ASP A 234 -35.79 1.36 6.46
C ASP A 234 -34.89 1.66 5.27
N LYS A 235 -35.45 1.36 4.09
CA LYS A 235 -34.90 1.64 2.77
C LYS A 235 -34.89 3.15 2.51
N VAL A 236 -33.80 3.84 2.82
CA VAL A 236 -33.44 5.05 2.08
C VAL A 236 -32.54 4.62 0.92
N LYS A 237 -33.15 4.49 -0.26
CA LYS A 237 -32.47 4.11 -1.50
C LYS A 237 -31.41 5.15 -1.87
N GLY A 238 -30.16 4.72 -2.00
CA GLY A 238 -29.24 5.23 -3.02
C GLY A 238 -28.68 6.65 -2.83
N GLN A 239 -28.50 7.12 -1.60
CA GLN A 239 -27.63 8.27 -1.37
C GLN A 239 -26.23 7.74 -1.05
N HIS A 240 -25.26 8.05 -1.91
CA HIS A 240 -23.85 7.96 -1.57
C HIS A 240 -23.62 8.85 -0.35
N LEU A 241 -23.64 8.27 0.85
CA LEU A 241 -23.39 8.96 2.12
C LEU A 241 -22.12 9.81 2.05
N TYR A 242 -21.17 9.41 1.19
CA TYR A 242 -19.84 9.98 1.08
C TYR A 242 -19.76 11.47 0.73
N ALA A 243 -20.57 11.99 -0.19
CA ALA A 243 -20.41 13.38 -0.63
C ALA A 243 -21.26 14.37 0.19
N ASP A 244 -22.41 13.93 0.68
CA ASP A 244 -23.41 14.82 1.28
C ASP A 244 -23.53 14.69 2.81
N TYR A 245 -22.74 13.81 3.43
CA TYR A 245 -22.70 13.72 4.89
C TYR A 245 -22.19 15.02 5.50
N ILE A 246 -22.99 15.59 6.39
CA ILE A 246 -22.64 16.79 7.16
C ILE A 246 -21.99 16.36 8.47
N ILE A 247 -20.76 16.82 8.69
CA ILE A 247 -20.00 16.55 9.92
C ILE A 247 -20.75 17.07 11.14
N LYS A 248 -20.82 16.24 12.18
CA LYS A 248 -21.48 16.50 13.45
C LYS A 248 -20.45 16.55 14.58
N GLU A 249 -20.90 17.05 15.73
CA GLU A 249 -20.13 16.96 16.97
C GLU A 249 -19.72 15.52 17.28
N ASP A 250 -18.49 15.36 17.77
CA ASP A 250 -17.81 14.08 18.08
C ASP A 250 -17.57 13.13 16.90
N ASP A 251 -17.78 13.57 15.66
CA ASP A 251 -17.39 12.78 14.50
C ASP A 251 -15.85 12.66 14.40
N THR A 252 -15.40 11.44 14.13
CA THR A 252 -14.02 11.10 13.84
C THR A 252 -13.94 10.56 12.42
N GLY A 253 -13.02 11.09 11.62
CA GLY A 253 -12.72 10.58 10.29
C GLY A 253 -11.78 9.39 10.37
N CYS A 254 -12.17 8.28 9.75
CA CYS A 254 -11.33 7.10 9.61
C CYS A 254 -10.60 7.19 8.27
N PHE A 255 -9.30 7.46 8.31
CA PHE A 255 -8.46 7.63 7.13
C PHE A 255 -7.47 6.48 7.00
N ASN A 256 -7.25 6.04 5.76
CA ASN A 256 -6.08 5.33 5.35
C ASN A 256 -5.03 6.35 4.87
N LEU A 257 -4.07 6.68 5.72
CA LEU A 257 -3.00 7.62 5.41
C LEU A 257 -1.90 6.92 4.61
N TRP A 258 -1.72 7.32 3.36
CA TRP A 258 -0.69 6.81 2.47
C TRP A 258 0.52 7.74 2.48
N LYS A 259 1.62 7.27 3.06
CA LYS A 259 2.93 7.94 3.06
C LYS A 259 3.80 7.40 1.94
N PHE A 260 4.54 8.29 1.29
CA PHE A 260 5.36 7.98 0.13
C PHE A 260 6.83 8.23 0.47
N TYR A 261 7.66 7.19 0.41
CA TYR A 261 9.08 7.28 0.71
C TYR A 261 9.92 7.00 -0.52
N HIS A 262 11.02 7.74 -0.70
CA HIS A 262 12.11 7.29 -1.57
C HIS A 262 12.65 5.96 -1.04
N LYS A 263 12.97 5.03 -1.93
CA LYS A 263 13.42 3.68 -1.58
C LYS A 263 14.58 3.71 -0.61
N ASN A 264 15.63 4.46 -0.93
CA ASN A 264 16.83 4.58 -0.09
C ASN A 264 16.52 5.23 1.26
N CYS A 265 15.55 6.14 1.30
CA CYS A 265 15.13 6.76 2.56
C CYS A 265 14.37 5.75 3.43
N TYR A 266 13.47 4.98 2.83
CA TYR A 266 12.73 3.93 3.53
C TYR A 266 13.63 2.79 4.01
N GLU A 267 14.65 2.41 3.23
CA GLU A 267 15.67 1.45 3.66
C GLU A 267 16.40 1.94 4.92
N ARG A 268 16.89 3.19 4.94
CA ARG A 268 17.53 3.77 6.14
C ARG A 268 16.60 3.80 7.33
N LEU A 269 15.36 4.26 7.16
CA LEU A 269 14.35 4.29 8.21
C LEU A 269 14.14 2.89 8.80
N ARG A 270 13.96 1.88 7.96
CA ARG A 270 13.78 0.49 8.42
C ARG A 270 15.01 -0.06 9.12
N HIS A 271 16.21 0.23 8.63
CA HIS A 271 17.45 -0.19 9.30
C HIS A 271 17.51 0.39 10.71
N LYS A 272 17.23 1.69 10.86
CA LYS A 272 17.18 2.36 12.16
C LYS A 272 16.12 1.74 13.08
N GLN A 273 14.89 1.56 12.58
CA GLN A 273 13.81 0.97 13.37
C GLN A 273 14.10 -0.48 13.79
N ALA A 274 14.73 -1.27 12.91
CA ALA A 274 15.13 -2.64 13.22
C ALA A 274 16.25 -2.69 14.26
N GLU A 275 17.24 -1.82 14.15
CA GLU A 275 18.30 -1.66 15.14
C GLU A 275 17.71 -1.30 16.51
N GLU A 276 16.89 -0.24 16.59
CA GLU A 276 16.21 0.17 17.83
C GLU A 276 15.41 -1.00 18.43
N HIS A 277 14.63 -1.70 17.61
CA HIS A 277 13.78 -2.81 18.06
C HIS A 277 14.58 -4.00 18.60
N PHE A 278 15.63 -4.44 17.90
CA PHE A 278 16.41 -5.61 18.33
C PHE A 278 17.41 -5.29 19.43
N CYS A 279 17.98 -4.07 19.47
CA CYS A 279 18.73 -3.59 20.62
C CYS A 279 17.87 -3.64 21.89
N GLU A 280 16.65 -3.11 21.82
CA GLU A 280 15.74 -3.12 22.97
C GLU A 280 15.42 -4.55 23.46
N ILE A 281 15.19 -5.50 22.55
CA ILE A 281 14.98 -6.91 22.91
C ILE A 281 16.21 -7.49 23.63
N VAL A 282 17.40 -7.28 23.09
CA VAL A 282 18.66 -7.82 23.62
C VAL A 282 18.98 -7.21 24.99
N GLU A 283 18.82 -5.89 25.13
CA GLU A 283 19.02 -5.16 26.39
C GLU A 283 18.02 -5.56 27.47
N GLN A 284 16.73 -5.70 27.14
CA GLN A 284 15.70 -6.10 28.12
C GLN A 284 15.81 -7.56 28.54
N SER A 285 16.41 -8.40 27.70
CA SER A 285 16.82 -9.77 28.07
C SER A 285 18.06 -9.78 28.97
N GLY A 286 18.64 -8.59 29.22
CA GLY A 286 19.80 -8.30 30.04
C GLY A 286 21.10 -8.89 29.52
N TRP A 287 21.26 -8.95 28.20
CA TRP A 287 22.55 -9.12 27.55
C TRP A 287 23.28 -7.78 27.48
N ILE A 288 24.59 -7.79 27.73
CA ILE A 288 25.47 -6.62 27.59
C ILE A 288 26.38 -6.88 26.39
N SER A 289 25.81 -6.81 25.19
CA SER A 289 26.54 -7.11 23.94
C SER A 289 26.12 -6.12 22.86
N PRO A 290 27.07 -5.59 22.07
CA PRO A 290 26.72 -4.79 20.91
C PRO A 290 25.92 -5.62 19.92
N VAL A 291 24.92 -4.98 19.32
CA VAL A 291 24.07 -5.57 18.29
C VAL A 291 24.58 -5.14 16.91
N TRP A 292 24.74 -6.10 16.00
CA TRP A 292 25.12 -5.84 14.62
C TRP A 292 23.98 -6.20 13.67
N MET A 293 23.60 -5.26 12.81
CA MET A 293 22.59 -5.51 11.79
C MET A 293 23.17 -6.33 10.62
N VAL A 294 22.38 -7.24 10.08
CA VAL A 294 22.68 -8.04 8.89
C VAL A 294 21.48 -8.10 7.97
N ASP A 295 21.72 -8.46 6.71
CA ASP A 295 20.65 -8.67 5.74
C ASP A 295 19.67 -9.74 6.23
N ASN A 296 18.41 -9.58 5.85
CA ASN A 296 17.38 -10.56 6.18
C ASN A 296 17.67 -11.88 5.44
N GLU A 297 17.87 -12.97 6.18
CA GLU A 297 18.16 -14.28 5.58
C GLU A 297 16.89 -15.08 5.22
N TYR A 298 15.71 -14.62 5.62
CA TYR A 298 14.45 -15.28 5.31
C TYR A 298 13.90 -14.89 3.94
N CYS A 299 14.07 -13.62 3.55
CA CYS A 299 13.57 -13.08 2.30
C CYS A 299 14.66 -12.28 1.61
N SER A 300 14.95 -12.64 0.37
CA SER A 300 15.88 -11.92 -0.50
C SER A 300 15.35 -10.57 -0.99
N ASP A 301 14.06 -10.29 -0.80
CA ASP A 301 13.49 -8.96 -1.11
C ASP A 301 13.83 -8.00 0.03
N SER A 302 14.88 -7.21 -0.18
CA SER A 302 15.33 -6.19 0.76
C SER A 302 14.22 -5.19 1.11
N TYR A 303 13.18 -5.03 0.28
CA TYR A 303 12.06 -4.10 0.51
C TYR A 303 10.94 -4.66 1.38
N CYS A 304 10.77 -5.97 1.38
CA CYS A 304 9.67 -6.61 2.10
C CYS A 304 10.02 -6.88 3.56
N CYS A 305 11.28 -7.14 3.86
CA CYS A 305 11.67 -7.65 5.17
C CYS A 305 12.67 -6.74 5.88
N TRP A 306 12.56 -6.69 7.21
CA TRP A 306 13.48 -5.93 8.07
C TRP A 306 14.82 -6.63 8.16
N PRO A 307 15.95 -5.91 8.24
CA PRO A 307 17.23 -6.53 8.52
C PRO A 307 17.16 -7.32 9.82
N TRP A 308 18.00 -8.35 9.92
CA TRP A 308 18.16 -9.13 11.14
C TRP A 308 19.25 -8.51 12.00
N ALA A 309 19.34 -8.94 13.24
CA ALA A 309 20.36 -8.56 14.19
C ALA A 309 21.16 -9.80 14.62
N LYS A 310 22.42 -9.60 14.99
CA LYS A 310 23.24 -10.61 15.63
C LYS A 310 23.97 -9.98 16.81
N PHE A 311 24.18 -10.73 17.88
CA PHE A 311 24.92 -10.30 19.05
C PHE A 311 25.75 -11.47 19.60
N LYS A 312 26.81 -11.13 20.31
CA LYS A 312 27.78 -12.12 20.81
C LYS A 312 27.40 -12.53 22.23
N THR A 313 27.34 -13.83 22.50
CA THR A 313 27.25 -14.44 23.83
C THR A 313 28.60 -15.03 24.24
N GLU A 314 28.68 -15.69 25.40
CA GLU A 314 29.89 -16.40 25.81
C GLU A 314 30.22 -17.57 24.87
N HIS A 315 29.18 -18.21 24.32
CA HIS A 315 29.32 -19.44 23.54
C HIS A 315 29.27 -19.24 22.03
N GLY A 316 28.88 -18.07 21.54
CA GLY A 316 28.97 -17.76 20.12
C GLY A 316 28.06 -16.62 19.70
N MET A 317 27.58 -16.67 18.47
CA MET A 317 26.68 -15.66 17.93
C MET A 317 25.24 -16.15 17.99
N ILE A 318 24.36 -15.34 18.58
CA ILE A 318 22.91 -15.50 18.41
C ILE A 318 22.46 -14.49 17.37
N LYS A 319 21.56 -14.93 16.49
CA LYS A 319 20.95 -14.12 15.43
C LYS A 319 19.45 -14.04 15.67
N ILE A 320 18.89 -12.84 15.59
CA ILE A 320 17.48 -12.55 15.85
C ILE A 320 16.90 -11.75 14.69
N GLY A 321 15.69 -12.09 14.26
CA GLY A 321 15.10 -11.39 13.12
C GLY A 321 13.66 -11.77 12.81
N TRP A 322 12.94 -10.88 12.14
CA TRP A 322 11.58 -11.17 11.70
C TRP A 322 11.57 -12.20 10.57
N ARG A 323 10.78 -13.25 10.76
CA ARG A 323 10.41 -14.28 9.78
C ARG A 323 8.89 -14.28 9.63
N LYS A 324 8.38 -13.64 8.57
CA LYS A 324 6.93 -13.35 8.39
C LYS A 324 6.35 -12.57 9.58
N ARG A 325 5.67 -13.25 10.51
CA ARG A 325 4.94 -12.67 11.66
C ARG A 325 5.51 -13.10 13.00
N VAL A 326 6.64 -13.79 13.01
CA VAL A 326 7.34 -14.26 14.22
C VAL A 326 8.77 -13.74 14.22
N ILE A 327 9.35 -13.63 15.41
CA ILE A 327 10.76 -13.34 15.63
C ILE A 327 11.49 -14.66 15.75
N ASN A 328 12.38 -14.95 14.80
CA ASN A 328 13.24 -16.12 14.82
C ASN A 328 14.49 -15.82 15.64
N ILE A 329 14.77 -16.66 16.64
CA ILE A 329 16.00 -16.63 17.43
C ILE A 329 16.81 -17.87 17.05
N ASP A 330 17.97 -17.67 16.44
CA ASP A 330 18.84 -18.70 15.88
C ASP A 330 20.17 -18.73 16.66
N TRP A 331 20.45 -19.87 17.28
CA TRP A 331 21.68 -20.15 18.05
C TRP A 331 22.59 -21.18 17.36
N SER A 332 22.41 -21.43 16.06
CA SER A 332 23.24 -22.37 15.29
C SER A 332 24.75 -22.14 15.41
N ASN A 333 25.16 -20.90 15.69
CA ASN A 333 26.57 -20.50 15.82
C ASN A 333 27.09 -20.48 17.27
N THR A 334 26.35 -20.99 18.25
CA THR A 334 26.82 -21.13 19.65
C THR A 334 27.42 -22.51 19.93
N GLY A 335 27.12 -23.50 19.09
CA GLY A 335 27.50 -24.90 19.34
C GLY A 335 26.83 -25.52 20.57
N LYS A 336 25.80 -24.86 21.13
CA LYS A 336 25.01 -25.33 22.28
C LYS A 336 23.62 -25.75 21.81
N ASP A 337 23.03 -26.66 22.58
CA ASP A 337 21.64 -27.11 22.39
C ASP A 337 20.75 -26.46 23.46
N TYR A 338 19.87 -25.56 23.02
CA TYR A 338 18.89 -24.88 23.87
C TYR A 338 17.46 -25.39 23.65
N GLU A 339 17.24 -26.43 22.83
CA GLU A 339 15.91 -26.94 22.48
C GLU A 339 15.10 -27.30 23.74
N HIS A 340 15.76 -27.95 24.71
CA HIS A 340 15.16 -28.39 25.95
C HIS A 340 14.55 -27.26 26.81
N LEU A 341 14.98 -26.00 26.61
CA LEU A 341 14.42 -24.83 27.30
C LEU A 341 13.02 -24.45 26.81
N PHE A 342 12.63 -24.95 25.63
CA PHE A 342 11.42 -24.53 24.90
C PHE A 342 10.47 -25.68 24.57
N LYS A 343 10.71 -26.89 25.09
CA LYS A 343 9.92 -28.10 24.80
C LYS A 343 8.42 -27.96 25.11
N ASP A 344 8.07 -27.10 26.07
CA ASP A 344 6.70 -26.87 26.52
C ASP A 344 6.06 -25.65 25.82
N GLU A 345 6.79 -24.96 24.94
CA GLU A 345 6.28 -23.84 24.15
C GLU A 345 5.51 -24.38 22.93
N GLY A 346 4.26 -23.95 22.74
CA GLY A 346 3.44 -24.30 21.57
C GLY A 346 3.85 -23.56 20.30
N VAL A 347 5.14 -23.52 20.00
CA VAL A 347 5.74 -22.74 18.89
C VAL A 347 6.53 -23.65 17.95
N THR A 348 6.90 -23.14 16.78
CA THR A 348 7.86 -23.85 15.93
C THR A 348 9.23 -23.80 16.60
N LEU A 349 9.77 -24.99 16.85
CA LEU A 349 11.08 -25.25 17.42
C LEU A 349 11.85 -26.11 16.42
N ASP A 350 13.10 -25.74 16.17
CA ASP A 350 14.09 -26.51 15.42
C ASP A 350 15.31 -26.75 16.32
N ASP A 351 16.24 -27.60 15.90
CA ASP A 351 17.46 -27.96 16.65
C ASP A 351 18.28 -26.71 17.07
N LYS A 352 18.19 -25.66 16.25
CA LYS A 352 19.02 -24.46 16.35
C LYS A 352 18.23 -23.16 16.39
N CYS A 353 16.90 -23.20 16.43
CA CYS A 353 16.11 -21.98 16.54
C CYS A 353 14.74 -22.17 17.20
N VAL A 354 14.22 -21.06 17.73
CA VAL A 354 12.84 -20.96 18.23
C VAL A 354 12.15 -19.73 17.62
N HIS A 355 10.85 -19.84 17.39
CA HIS A 355 10.02 -18.71 16.95
C HIS A 355 9.25 -18.09 18.13
N ALA A 356 9.44 -16.79 18.35
CA ALA A 356 8.65 -15.99 19.27
C ALA A 356 7.53 -15.22 18.53
N TRP A 357 6.30 -15.30 19.02
CA TRP A 357 5.14 -14.62 18.41
C TRP A 357 5.05 -13.13 18.73
N SER A 358 5.82 -12.66 19.73
CA SER A 358 5.83 -11.28 20.17
C SER A 358 7.22 -10.89 20.65
N LYS A 359 7.42 -9.57 20.80
CA LYS A 359 8.60 -8.99 21.43
C LYS A 359 8.82 -9.54 22.84
N ASP A 360 7.78 -9.57 23.67
CA ASP A 360 7.85 -10.07 25.05
C ASP A 360 8.28 -11.54 25.11
N LYS A 361 7.77 -12.37 24.19
CA LYS A 361 8.21 -13.76 24.08
C LYS A 361 9.65 -13.89 23.60
N ALA A 362 10.11 -13.01 22.71
CA ALA A 362 11.52 -13.00 22.32
C ALA A 362 12.43 -12.63 23.51
N ILE A 363 12.02 -11.65 24.32
CA ILE A 363 12.73 -11.26 25.55
C ILE A 363 12.76 -12.43 26.55
N GLU A 364 11.61 -13.07 26.80
CA GLU A 364 11.51 -14.25 27.67
C GLU A 364 12.47 -15.37 27.22
N TYR A 365 12.49 -15.68 25.93
CA TYR A 365 13.31 -16.77 25.40
C TYR A 365 14.80 -16.46 25.46
N LEU A 366 15.20 -15.23 25.12
CA LEU A 366 16.59 -14.81 25.26
C LEU A 366 17.04 -14.76 26.73
N THR A 367 16.14 -14.41 27.66
CA THR A 367 16.40 -14.44 29.10
C THR A 367 16.64 -15.87 29.58
N LYS A 368 15.80 -16.84 29.18
CA LYS A 368 15.97 -18.27 29.48
C LYS A 368 17.33 -18.78 28.99
N ILE A 369 17.73 -18.42 27.76
CA ILE A 369 19.05 -18.81 27.21
C ILE A 369 20.18 -18.21 28.05
N ARG A 370 20.12 -16.91 28.37
CA ARG A 370 21.14 -16.23 29.17
C ARG A 370 21.31 -16.85 30.55
N GLU A 371 20.19 -17.11 31.23
CA GLU A 371 20.18 -17.72 32.56
C GLU A 371 20.72 -19.16 32.56
N TYR A 372 20.54 -19.89 31.46
CA TYR A 372 21.13 -21.22 31.28
C TYR A 372 22.64 -21.16 30.97
N GLU A 373 23.12 -20.10 30.30
CA GLU A 373 24.55 -19.88 30.07
C GLU A 373 25.31 -19.40 31.32
N SER A 374 24.59 -18.83 32.31
CA SER A 374 25.16 -18.33 33.57
C SER A 374 25.37 -19.44 34.61
#